data_AF-A0A7X7Y9Z2-F1
#
_entry.id   AF-A0A7X7Y9Z2-F1
#
_cell.length_a   1.000
_cell.length_b   1.000
_cell.length_c   1.000
_cell.angle_alpha   90.00
_cell.angle_beta   90.00
_cell.angle_gamma   90.00
#
_symmetry.space_group_name_H-M   'P 1'
#
loop_
_entity.id
_entity.type
_entity.pdbx_description
1 polymer ?
#
loop_
_entity_poly.entity_id
_entity_poly.type
_entity_poly.pdbx_seq_one_letter_code
_entity_poly.pdbx_strand_id
1 'polypeptide(L)' 'MSLPDLETLCWRCWGSGVVPIEDHGQMVECPDCEGLGWIPTEDGRKLLEFVQRHLGITGEDEESKPIP' A
#
# COMPACT_ATOMS: atom_id res chain seq x y z
N MET A 1 0.70 -16.03 22.30
CA MET A 1 -0.40 -15.57 21.44
C MET A 1 0.24 -15.04 20.18
N SER A 2 -0.03 -15.63 19.02
CA SER A 2 0.39 -15.05 17.74
C SER A 2 -0.57 -13.94 17.35
N LEU A 3 -0.08 -12.93 16.65
CA LEU A 3 -0.96 -11.99 15.98
C LEU A 3 -1.76 -12.74 14.90
N PRO A 4 -3.00 -12.29 14.60
CA PRO A 4 -3.73 -12.77 13.43
C PRO A 4 -3.02 -12.34 12.15
N ASP A 5 -3.46 -12.85 11.00
CA ASP A 5 -2.95 -12.41 9.71
C ASP A 5 -3.27 -10.92 9.50
N LEU A 6 -2.22 -10.11 9.39
CA LEU A 6 -2.35 -8.65 9.28
C LEU A 6 -2.42 -8.18 7.82
N GLU A 7 -2.04 -9.03 6.88
CA GLU A 7 -2.03 -8.72 5.45
C GLU A 7 -2.40 -9.94 4.61
N THR A 8 -2.88 -9.66 3.41
CA THR A 8 -3.21 -10.66 2.39
C THR A 8 -2.50 -10.29 1.10
N LEU A 9 -2.08 -11.31 0.34
CA LEU A 9 -1.42 -11.11 -0.94
C LEU A 9 -2.34 -10.31 -1.87
N CYS A 10 -1.83 -9.26 -2.51
CA CYS A 10 -2.62 -8.52 -3.48
C CYS A 10 -2.93 -9.43 -4.68
N TRP A 11 -4.23 -9.64 -4.92
CA TRP A 11 -4.72 -10.53 -5.97
C TRP A 11 -4.39 -10.05 -7.38
N ARG A 12 -4.24 -8.73 -7.56
CA ARG A 12 -4.02 -8.11 -8.87
C ARG A 12 -2.58 -8.25 -9.35
N CYS A 13 -1.61 -7.98 -8.48
CA CYS A 13 -0.18 -8.05 -8.81
C CYS A 13 0.51 -9.31 -8.29
N TRP A 14 -0.21 -10.17 -7.55
CA TRP A 14 0.31 -11.41 -6.97
C TRP A 14 1.56 -11.21 -6.11
N GLY A 15 1.60 -10.11 -5.34
CA GLY A 15 2.73 -9.78 -4.47
C GLY A 15 3.86 -9.00 -5.13
N SER A 16 3.81 -8.75 -6.44
CA SER A 16 4.90 -8.04 -7.12
C SER A 16 4.91 -6.54 -6.85
N GLY A 17 3.77 -5.97 -6.43
CA GLY A 17 3.57 -4.53 -6.32
C GLY A 17 3.36 -3.82 -7.66
N VAL A 18 3.48 -4.50 -8.80
CA VAL A 18 3.44 -3.89 -10.13
C VAL A 18 2.57 -4.66 -11.13
N VAL A 19 1.97 -3.96 -12.08
CA VAL A 19 1.15 -4.52 -13.18
C VAL A 19 1.55 -3.94 -14.53
N PRO A 20 1.46 -4.70 -15.63
CA PRO A 20 1.75 -4.17 -16.96
C PRO A 20 0.65 -3.20 -17.42
N ILE A 21 1.04 -2.11 -18.10
CA ILE A 21 0.14 -1.30 -18.93
C ILE A 21 0.09 -1.91 -20.34
N GLU A 22 -1.13 -2.02 -20.87
CA GLU A 22 -1.47 -2.79 -22.07
C GLU A 22 -0.66 -2.41 -23.33
N ASP A 23 -0.16 -1.18 -23.45
CA ASP A 23 0.34 -0.71 -24.75
C ASP A 23 1.86 -0.81 -24.98
N HIS A 24 2.72 -0.93 -23.95
CA HIS A 24 4.18 -0.83 -24.18
C HIS A 24 5.08 -1.67 -23.27
N GLY A 25 4.53 -2.66 -22.54
CA GLY A 25 5.34 -3.51 -21.63
C GLY A 25 5.94 -2.73 -20.45
N GLN A 26 5.46 -1.51 -20.21
CA GLN A 26 5.81 -0.72 -19.04
C GLN A 26 5.07 -1.30 -17.82
N MET A 27 5.82 -1.48 -16.73
CA MET A 27 5.27 -1.90 -15.45
C MET A 27 4.96 -0.63 -14.65
N VAL A 28 3.76 -0.55 -14.08
CA VAL A 28 3.36 0.51 -13.17
C VAL A 28 3.03 -0.06 -11.81
N GLU A 29 3.06 0.80 -10.79
CA GLU A 29 2.59 0.43 -9.46
C GLU A 29 1.16 -0.10 -9.53
N CYS A 30 0.93 -1.20 -8.83
CA CYS A 30 -0.37 -1.83 -8.77
C CYS A 30 -1.32 -0.91 -8.00
N PRO A 31 -2.41 -0.43 -8.63
CA PRO A 31 -3.31 0.54 -8.00
C PRO A 31 -4.06 -0.04 -6.80
N ASP A 32 -4.23 -1.36 -6.73
CA ASP A 32 -4.99 -2.01 -5.66
C ASP A 32 -4.21 -2.16 -4.35
N CYS A 33 -2.87 -2.12 -4.41
CA CYS A 33 -2.00 -2.22 -3.24
C CYS A 33 -0.97 -1.10 -3.17
N GLU A 34 -1.12 -0.07 -4.00
CA GLU A 34 -0.25 1.12 -4.03
C GLU A 34 1.25 0.76 -4.06
N GLY A 35 1.62 -0.19 -4.93
CA GLY A 35 3.02 -0.62 -5.05
C GLY A 35 3.52 -1.63 -4.01
N LEU A 36 2.77 -1.91 -2.93
CA LEU A 36 3.24 -2.72 -1.80
C LEU A 36 3.25 -4.24 -2.04
N GLY A 37 2.36 -4.73 -2.91
CA GLY A 37 2.18 -6.17 -3.18
C GLY A 37 1.27 -6.90 -2.18
N TRP A 38 0.98 -6.28 -1.04
CA TRP A 38 0.14 -6.83 0.01
C TRP A 38 -0.91 -5.81 0.44
N ILE A 39 -2.06 -6.31 0.91
CA ILE A 39 -3.19 -5.48 1.34
C ILE A 39 -3.47 -5.80 2.80
N PRO A 40 -3.49 -4.80 3.70
CA PRO A 40 -3.75 -5.04 5.10
C PRO A 40 -5.16 -5.60 5.32
N THR A 41 -5.27 -6.60 6.20
CA THR A 41 -6.56 -7.12 6.68
C THR A 41 -7.26 -6.09 7.58
N GLU A 42 -8.48 -6.38 8.03
CA GLU A 42 -9.14 -5.50 8.99
C GLU A 42 -8.34 -5.34 10.29
N ASP A 43 -7.75 -6.43 10.79
CA ASP A 43 -6.91 -6.39 11.98
C ASP A 43 -5.60 -5.64 11.73
N GLY A 44 -4.99 -5.83 10.55
CA GLY A 44 -3.83 -5.06 10.10
C GLY A 44 -4.11 -3.56 10.05
N ARG A 45 -5.25 -3.14 9.49
CA ARG A 45 -5.66 -1.73 9.45
C ARG A 45 -5.83 -1.13 10.84
N LYS A 46 -6.52 -1.84 11.75
CA LYS A 46 -6.68 -1.39 13.16
C LYS A 46 -5.34 -1.23 13.86
N LEU A 47 -4.41 -2.15 13.63
CA LEU A 47 -3.07 -2.07 14.21
C LEU A 47 -2.28 -0.89 13.63
N LEU A 48 -2.33 -0.69 12.31
CA LEU A 48 -1.68 0.45 11.65
C LEU A 48 -2.22 1.78 12.19
N GLU A 49 -3.53 1.95 12.30
CA GLU A 49 -4.15 3.15 12.90
C GLU A 49 -3.73 3.36 14.36
N PHE A 50 -3.58 2.28 15.13
CA PHE A 50 -3.07 2.37 16.49
C PHE A 50 -1.62 2.87 16.50
N VAL A 51 -0.75 2.26 15.70
CA VAL A 51 0.69 2.59 15.65
C VAL A 51 0.89 4.02 15.14
N GLN A 52 0.22 4.41 14.05
CA GLN A 52 0.32 5.76 13.47
C GLN A 52 -0.04 6.85 14.49
N ARG A 53 -1.11 6.65 15.28
CA ARG A 53 -1.51 7.60 16.33
C ARG A 53 -0.49 7.72 17.47
N HIS A 54 0.17 6.63 17.85
CA HIS A 54 1.12 6.64 18.95
C HIS A 54 2.52 7.11 18.52
N LEU A 55 2.86 6.93 17.24
CA LEU A 55 4.12 7.40 16.67
C LEU A 55 4.04 8.82 16.09
N GLY A 56 2.83 9.41 16.03
CA GLY A 56 2.63 10.75 15.47
C GLY A 56 2.86 10.80 13.96
N ILE A 57 2.69 9.68 13.24
CA ILE A 57 2.80 9.63 11.79
C ILE A 57 1.50 10.19 11.20
N THR A 58 1.49 11.49 10.93
CA THR A 58 0.46 12.15 10.12
C THR A 58 0.87 11.99 8.66
N GLY A 59 0.03 11.42 7.80
CA GLY A 59 0.35 11.24 6.38
C GLY A 59 0.81 12.54 5.74
N GLU A 60 2.10 12.61 5.41
CA GLU A 60 2.70 13.69 4.64
C GLU A 60 2.59 13.33 3.16
N ASP A 61 1.58 13.88 2.49
CA ASP A 61 1.57 14.08 1.05
C ASP A 61 1.34 15.57 0.75
N GLU A 62 2.18 16.44 1.33
CA GLU A 62 2.49 17.74 0.73
C GLU A 62 3.82 17.60 0.00
N GLU A 63 3.82 17.29 -1.31
CA GLU A 63 4.71 17.94 -2.30
C GLU A 63 4.42 17.44 -3.73
N SER A 64 3.59 18.18 -4.45
CA SER A 64 3.75 18.37 -5.91
C SER A 64 2.98 19.63 -6.31
N LYS A 65 3.36 20.78 -5.72
CA LYS A 65 2.96 22.08 -6.31
C LYS A 65 3.71 22.22 -7.64
N PRO A 66 3.04 22.43 -8.78
CA PRO A 66 3.73 22.74 -10.01
C PRO A 66 4.49 24.07 -9.84
N ILE A 67 5.79 24.05 -10.13
CA ILE A 67 6.62 25.25 -10.21
C ILE A 67 6.13 26.06 -11.43
N PRO A 68 5.68 27.32 -11.25
CA PRO A 68 5.31 28.20 -12.36
C PRO A 68 6.53 28.72 -13.14
#